data_AF-A0A957YMC0-F1
#
_entry.id   AF-A0A957YMC0-F1
#
_cell.length_a   1.000
_cell.length_b   1.000
_cell.length_c   1.000
_cell.angle_alpha   90.00
_cell.angle_beta   90.00
_cell.angle_gamma   90.00
#
_symmetry.space_group_name_H-M   'P 1'
#
loop_
_entity.id
_entity.type
_entity.pdbx_description
1 polymer ?
#
loop_
_entity_poly.entity_id
_entity_poly.type
_entity_poly.pdbx_seq_one_letter_code
_entity_poly.pdbx_strand_id
1 'polypeptide(L)'
;PRERLIAIITNNFALCNGRWPTQILIASIFVGALVPVQIAGIVSALAVVGIALLGIFLTFAISWGLSRTVLRGEVSSFSLELPPYRPPRIWQTIYTSLIDRTIYVLWRAIVFAAPAGAVIWLVANIHIGEPTLAEYIINFLQPLAWIMGLNGVILLAYVIAIPANEIVIPTVLMLTVLTAGISGVGAGAGVMFDPGSTGTGQILAAGGWTLLTAVNLMLFSLIHNPCSTTIYTVYKETGSVKWTAVTALLPLVLGFMVTILVAGIWRLVG
;
A
#
# COMPACT_ATOMS: atom_id res chain seq x y z
N PRO A 1 -25.59 -12.36 -2.79
CA PRO A 1 -25.25 -11.15 -1.98
C PRO A 1 -24.08 -11.37 -1.00
N ARG A 2 -24.08 -12.48 -0.25
CA ARG A 2 -23.02 -12.88 0.70
C ARG A 2 -21.64 -12.98 0.05
N GLU A 3 -21.53 -13.81 -0.98
CA GLU A 3 -20.24 -14.09 -1.65
C GLU A 3 -19.64 -12.83 -2.27
N ARG A 4 -20.49 -11.97 -2.86
CA ARG A 4 -20.08 -10.64 -3.33
C ARG A 4 -19.47 -9.80 -2.21
N LEU A 5 -20.07 -9.79 -1.02
CA LEU A 5 -19.55 -9.02 0.11
C LEU A 5 -18.26 -9.61 0.68
N ILE A 6 -18.16 -10.94 0.79
CA ILE A 6 -16.90 -11.62 1.18
C ILE A 6 -15.80 -11.25 0.20
N ALA A 7 -16.06 -11.38 -1.11
CA ALA A 7 -15.10 -11.02 -2.16
C ALA A 7 -14.69 -9.55 -2.07
N ILE A 8 -15.63 -8.63 -1.83
CA ILE A 8 -15.33 -7.20 -1.65
C ILE A 8 -14.38 -6.98 -0.46
N ILE A 9 -14.61 -7.64 0.67
CA ILE A 9 -13.78 -7.49 1.88
C ILE A 9 -12.38 -8.11 1.66
N THR A 10 -12.31 -9.28 1.04
CA THR A 10 -11.05 -10.03 0.91
C THR A 10 -10.22 -9.65 -0.31
N ASN A 11 -10.77 -8.89 -1.27
CA ASN A 11 -10.02 -8.43 -2.46
C ASN A 11 -8.78 -7.61 -2.09
N ASN A 12 -8.76 -6.95 -0.93
CA ASN A 12 -7.61 -6.16 -0.49
C ASN A 12 -6.34 -6.99 -0.23
N PHE A 13 -6.45 -8.31 0.01
CA PHE A 13 -5.28 -9.17 0.22
C PHE A 13 -4.58 -9.56 -1.10
N ALA A 14 -5.16 -9.21 -2.25
CA ALA A 14 -4.48 -9.32 -3.54
C ALA A 14 -3.56 -8.10 -3.77
N LEU A 15 -2.40 -8.33 -4.39
CA LEU A 15 -1.52 -7.24 -4.79
C LEU A 15 -2.13 -6.47 -5.96
N CYS A 16 -2.53 -5.22 -5.71
CA CYS A 16 -2.91 -4.29 -6.75
C CYS A 16 -1.67 -3.70 -7.45
N ASN A 17 -1.88 -3.09 -8.62
CA ASN A 17 -0.80 -2.47 -9.41
C ASN A 17 0.09 -1.55 -8.58
N GLY A 18 -0.46 -0.80 -7.63
CA GLY A 18 0.32 0.10 -6.77
C GLY A 18 1.18 -0.58 -5.72
N ARG A 19 0.92 -1.84 -5.38
CA ARG A 19 1.71 -2.58 -4.38
C ARG A 19 2.89 -3.32 -5.02
N TRP A 20 2.79 -3.74 -6.28
CA TRP A 20 3.85 -4.47 -6.97
C TRP A 20 5.21 -3.76 -7.00
N PRO A 21 5.31 -2.46 -7.37
CA PRO A 21 6.59 -1.75 -7.37
C PRO A 21 7.27 -1.76 -6.01
N THR A 22 6.50 -1.53 -4.94
CA THR A 22 7.01 -1.58 -3.56
C THR A 22 7.57 -2.96 -3.22
N GLN A 23 6.84 -4.04 -3.54
CA GLN A 23 7.29 -5.40 -3.26
C GLN A 23 8.59 -5.72 -4.01
N ILE A 24 8.65 -5.41 -5.30
CA ILE A 24 9.80 -5.70 -6.17
C ILE A 24 11.03 -4.90 -5.74
N LEU A 25 10.86 -3.60 -5.48
CA LEU A 25 11.94 -2.70 -5.08
C LEU A 25 12.57 -3.13 -3.75
N ILE A 26 11.75 -3.37 -2.75
CA ILE A 26 12.22 -3.72 -1.40
C ILE A 26 12.82 -5.12 -1.38
N ALA A 27 12.24 -6.09 -2.11
CA ALA A 27 12.85 -7.41 -2.29
C ALA A 27 14.25 -7.28 -2.90
N SER A 28 14.38 -6.51 -3.98
CA SER A 28 15.63 -6.39 -4.73
C SER A 28 16.74 -5.73 -3.91
N ILE A 29 16.40 -4.67 -3.15
CA ILE A 29 17.37 -3.90 -2.36
C ILE A 29 17.80 -4.65 -1.10
N PHE A 30 16.86 -5.27 -0.36
CA PHE A 30 17.16 -5.81 0.97
C PHE A 30 17.29 -7.34 1.00
N VAL A 31 16.44 -8.07 0.28
CA VAL A 31 16.48 -9.54 0.27
C VAL A 31 17.54 -10.02 -0.74
N GLY A 32 17.58 -9.41 -1.93
CA GLY A 32 18.59 -9.70 -2.94
C GLY A 32 20.02 -9.43 -2.47
N ALA A 33 20.22 -8.44 -1.58
CA ALA A 33 21.52 -8.09 -1.02
C ALA A 33 22.11 -9.14 -0.06
N LEU A 34 21.31 -10.09 0.45
CA LEU A 34 21.77 -11.15 1.35
C LEU A 34 22.53 -12.28 0.63
N VAL A 35 22.48 -12.29 -0.70
CA VAL A 35 22.83 -13.46 -1.51
C VAL A 35 23.75 -13.03 -2.68
N PRO A 36 24.66 -13.89 -3.17
CA PRO A 36 25.49 -13.55 -4.33
C PRO A 36 24.69 -13.04 -5.54
N VAL A 37 25.30 -12.09 -6.28
CA VAL A 37 24.69 -11.35 -7.40
C VAL A 37 24.04 -12.27 -8.45
N GLN A 38 24.61 -13.45 -8.67
CA GLN A 38 24.15 -14.42 -9.65
C GLN A 38 22.74 -14.98 -9.34
N ILE A 39 22.38 -15.07 -8.06
CA ILE A 39 21.09 -15.63 -7.61
C ILE A 39 20.20 -14.60 -6.91
N ALA A 40 20.69 -13.37 -6.68
CA ALA A 40 19.94 -12.28 -6.06
C ALA A 40 18.59 -12.00 -6.73
N GLY A 41 18.54 -12.06 -8.08
CA GLY A 41 17.29 -11.87 -8.83
C GLY A 41 16.26 -12.97 -8.56
N ILE A 42 16.71 -14.23 -8.47
CA ILE A 42 15.84 -15.38 -8.19
C ILE A 42 15.28 -15.30 -6.76
N VAL A 43 16.15 -14.99 -5.79
CA VAL A 43 15.73 -14.89 -4.38
C VAL A 43 14.76 -13.72 -4.17
N SER A 44 15.01 -12.57 -4.81
CA SER A 44 14.10 -11.43 -4.76
C SER A 44 12.74 -11.76 -5.37
N ALA A 45 12.72 -12.44 -6.52
CA ALA A 45 11.48 -12.88 -7.17
C ALA A 45 10.71 -13.89 -6.29
N LEU A 46 11.42 -14.85 -5.68
CA LEU A 46 10.82 -15.81 -4.75
C LEU A 46 10.21 -15.13 -3.52
N ALA A 47 10.85 -14.09 -2.98
CA ALA A 47 10.30 -13.31 -1.88
C ALA A 47 8.98 -12.62 -2.27
N VAL A 48 8.93 -11.99 -3.44
CA VAL A 48 7.71 -11.34 -3.95
C VAL A 48 6.60 -12.38 -4.20
N VAL A 49 6.93 -13.52 -4.81
CA VAL A 49 5.98 -14.63 -5.02
C VAL A 49 5.48 -15.17 -3.68
N GLY A 50 6.36 -15.34 -2.69
CA GLY A 50 5.99 -15.77 -1.35
C GLY A 50 4.95 -14.86 -0.71
N ILE A 51 5.09 -13.54 -0.87
CA ILE A 51 4.12 -12.55 -0.39
C ILE A 51 2.82 -12.60 -1.17
N ALA A 52 2.87 -12.75 -2.48
CA ALA A 52 1.66 -12.93 -3.30
C ALA A 52 0.87 -14.18 -2.87
N LEU A 53 1.57 -15.30 -2.64
CA LEU A 53 0.98 -16.54 -2.14
C LEU A 53 0.43 -16.38 -0.71
N LEU A 54 1.11 -15.63 0.16
CA LEU A 54 0.60 -15.27 1.48
C LEU A 54 -0.72 -14.49 1.37
N GLY A 55 -0.82 -13.55 0.41
CA GLY A 55 -2.06 -12.82 0.14
C GLY A 55 -3.22 -13.72 -0.28
N ILE A 56 -2.95 -14.68 -1.16
CA ILE A 56 -3.92 -15.70 -1.56
C ILE A 56 -4.36 -16.54 -0.36
N PHE A 57 -3.41 -16.99 0.45
CA PHE A 57 -3.70 -17.75 1.67
C PHE A 57 -4.57 -16.95 2.65
N LEU A 58 -4.23 -15.69 2.92
CA LEU A 58 -5.02 -14.81 3.79
C LEU A 58 -6.43 -14.58 3.24
N THR A 59 -6.57 -14.43 1.92
CA THR A 59 -7.88 -14.32 1.26
C THR A 59 -8.75 -15.52 1.58
N PHE A 60 -8.22 -16.74 1.45
CA PHE A 60 -8.96 -17.96 1.78
C PHE A 60 -9.24 -18.08 3.28
N ALA A 61 -8.26 -17.79 4.14
CA ALA A 61 -8.41 -17.87 5.59
C ALA A 61 -9.51 -16.93 6.10
N ILE A 62 -9.52 -15.68 5.63
CA ILE A 62 -10.49 -14.67 6.04
C ILE A 62 -11.85 -14.93 5.39
N SER A 63 -11.89 -15.36 4.12
CA SER A 63 -13.14 -15.79 3.49
C SER A 63 -13.79 -16.91 4.28
N TRP A 64 -13.01 -17.93 4.66
CA TRP A 64 -13.47 -19.03 5.49
C TRP A 64 -13.96 -18.55 6.87
N GLY A 65 -13.20 -17.68 7.54
CA GLY A 65 -13.59 -17.10 8.84
C GLY A 65 -14.89 -16.29 8.76
N LEU A 66 -15.03 -15.40 7.79
CA LEU A 66 -16.24 -14.60 7.56
C LEU A 66 -17.45 -15.48 7.21
N SER A 67 -17.23 -16.50 6.39
CA SER A 67 -18.26 -17.44 5.93
C SER A 67 -18.90 -18.23 7.08
N ARG A 68 -18.15 -18.52 8.15
CA ARG A 68 -18.61 -19.27 9.33
C ARG A 68 -19.11 -18.39 10.48
N THR A 69 -18.70 -17.13 10.55
CA THR A 69 -19.04 -16.23 11.66
C THR A 69 -20.17 -15.28 11.30
N VAL A 70 -19.85 -14.17 10.63
CA VAL A 70 -20.74 -13.01 10.45
C VAL A 70 -21.63 -13.16 9.22
N LEU A 71 -21.16 -13.84 8.18
CA LEU A 71 -21.84 -13.92 6.89
C LEU A 71 -22.36 -15.34 6.64
N ARG A 72 -23.30 -15.81 7.47
CA ARG A 72 -24.05 -17.05 7.25
C ARG A 72 -25.26 -16.77 6.35
N GLY A 73 -25.47 -17.55 5.30
CA GLY A 73 -26.62 -17.35 4.39
C GLY A 73 -26.52 -18.15 3.09
N GLU A 74 -27.58 -18.08 2.28
CA GLU A 74 -27.77 -18.87 1.06
C GLU A 74 -26.79 -18.50 -0.06
N VAL A 75 -26.34 -19.55 -0.77
CA VAL A 75 -25.51 -19.47 -1.97
C VAL A 75 -26.31 -18.87 -3.12
N SER A 76 -25.80 -17.81 -3.76
CA SER A 76 -26.45 -17.26 -4.95
C SER A 76 -25.82 -17.85 -6.20
N SER A 77 -26.54 -18.74 -6.90
CA SER A 77 -26.13 -19.22 -8.22
C SER A 77 -26.22 -18.07 -9.22
N PHE A 78 -25.07 -17.49 -9.59
CA PHE A 78 -25.01 -16.53 -10.68
C PHE A 78 -24.79 -17.32 -11.98
N SER A 79 -25.87 -17.54 -12.74
CA SER A 79 -25.76 -18.07 -14.10
C SER A 79 -25.23 -16.96 -14.98
N LEU A 80 -23.95 -17.05 -15.37
CA LEU A 80 -23.32 -16.07 -16.25
C LEU A 80 -23.65 -16.48 -17.70
N GLU A 81 -24.81 -16.07 -18.19
CA GLU A 81 -25.11 -16.20 -19.62
C GLU A 81 -24.14 -15.31 -20.40
N LEU A 82 -23.36 -15.91 -21.31
CA LEU A 82 -22.42 -15.16 -22.12
C LEU A 82 -23.20 -14.28 -23.10
N PRO A 83 -23.02 -12.95 -23.07
CA PRO A 83 -23.72 -12.08 -24.00
C PRO A 83 -23.23 -12.33 -25.44
N PRO A 84 -24.11 -12.22 -26.45
CA PRO A 84 -23.72 -12.35 -27.85
C PRO A 84 -22.70 -11.28 -28.24
N TYR A 85 -21.57 -11.71 -28.83
CA TYR A 85 -20.48 -10.84 -29.27
C TYR A 85 -20.92 -9.88 -30.38
N ARG A 86 -20.56 -8.60 -30.27
CA ARG A 86 -20.83 -7.56 -31.28
C ARG A 86 -19.51 -6.91 -31.71
N PRO A 87 -19.23 -6.77 -33.01
CA PRO A 87 -17.98 -6.18 -33.47
C PRO A 87 -17.87 -4.71 -33.03
N PRO A 88 -16.72 -4.27 -32.50
CA PRO A 88 -16.56 -2.94 -31.95
C PRO A 88 -16.49 -1.87 -33.04
N ARG A 89 -17.23 -0.78 -32.86
CA ARG A 89 -17.09 0.44 -33.68
C ARG A 89 -15.90 1.25 -33.19
N ILE A 90 -14.71 0.97 -33.71
CA ILE A 90 -13.41 1.44 -33.20
C ILE A 90 -13.42 2.93 -32.80
N TRP A 91 -13.73 3.84 -33.73
CA TRP A 91 -13.67 5.29 -33.48
C TRP A 91 -14.71 5.80 -32.47
N GLN A 92 -15.94 5.30 -32.59
CA GLN A 92 -17.03 5.68 -31.68
C GLN A 92 -16.75 5.17 -30.26
N THR A 93 -16.26 3.93 -30.14
CA THR A 93 -15.88 3.32 -28.86
C THR A 93 -14.73 4.06 -28.21
N ILE A 94 -13.70 4.48 -28.95
CA ILE A 94 -12.58 5.25 -28.40
C ILE A 94 -13.07 6.59 -27.85
N TYR A 95 -13.83 7.36 -28.64
CA TYR A 95 -14.33 8.67 -28.22
C TYR A 95 -15.22 8.57 -26.97
N THR A 96 -16.24 7.71 -27.02
CA THR A 96 -17.17 7.52 -25.90
C THR A 96 -16.48 6.93 -24.66
N SER A 97 -15.56 5.98 -24.83
CA SER A 97 -14.83 5.44 -23.69
C SER A 97 -13.93 6.49 -23.04
N LEU A 98 -13.29 7.35 -23.84
CA LEU A 98 -12.39 8.37 -23.32
C LEU A 98 -13.17 9.45 -22.56
N ILE A 99 -14.24 9.99 -23.15
CA ILE A 99 -15.03 11.05 -22.52
C ILE A 99 -15.89 10.50 -21.39
N ASP A 100 -16.68 9.46 -21.64
CA ASP A 100 -17.72 9.02 -20.70
C ASP A 100 -17.19 8.08 -19.61
N ARG A 101 -15.99 7.49 -19.79
CA ARG A 101 -15.40 6.58 -18.79
C ARG A 101 -14.07 7.09 -18.26
N THR A 102 -13.12 7.40 -19.14
CA THR A 102 -11.75 7.73 -18.71
C THR A 102 -11.68 9.05 -17.95
N ILE A 103 -12.31 10.13 -18.44
CA ILE A 103 -12.30 11.44 -17.76
C ILE A 103 -12.91 11.35 -16.35
N TYR A 104 -14.03 10.64 -16.17
CA TYR A 104 -14.66 10.51 -14.86
C TYR A 104 -13.81 9.72 -13.86
N VAL A 105 -13.11 8.68 -14.32
CA VAL A 105 -12.18 7.91 -13.48
C VAL A 105 -10.97 8.78 -13.09
N LEU A 106 -10.38 9.50 -14.05
CA LEU A 106 -9.27 10.43 -13.80
C LEU A 106 -9.68 11.57 -12.86
N TRP A 107 -10.86 12.14 -13.04
CA TRP A 107 -11.37 13.19 -12.16
C TRP A 107 -11.48 12.70 -10.71
N ARG A 108 -12.02 11.49 -10.50
CA ARG A 108 -12.06 10.89 -9.15
C ARG A 108 -10.66 10.73 -8.57
N ALA A 109 -9.68 10.29 -9.37
CA ALA A 109 -8.30 10.18 -8.92
C ALA A 109 -7.72 11.54 -8.49
N ILE A 110 -7.95 12.60 -9.28
CA ILE A 110 -7.49 13.97 -8.96
C ILE A 110 -8.12 14.48 -7.65
N VAL A 111 -9.42 14.26 -7.45
CA VAL A 111 -10.13 14.69 -6.23
C VAL A 111 -9.53 14.07 -4.97
N PHE A 112 -8.99 12.84 -5.04
CA PHE A 112 -8.30 12.21 -3.91
C PHE A 112 -6.81 12.57 -3.83
N ALA A 113 -6.13 12.76 -4.97
CA ALA A 113 -4.70 13.03 -5.02
C ALA A 113 -4.33 14.49 -4.68
N ALA A 114 -5.12 15.47 -5.12
CA ALA A 114 -4.82 16.89 -4.88
C ALA A 114 -4.81 17.26 -3.37
N PRO A 115 -5.78 16.83 -2.55
CA PRO A 115 -5.72 17.04 -1.10
C PRO A 115 -4.52 16.32 -0.46
N ALA A 116 -4.20 15.10 -0.92
CA ALA A 116 -3.03 14.36 -0.45
C ALA A 116 -1.74 15.14 -0.69
N GLY A 117 -1.54 15.63 -1.91
CA GLY A 117 -0.37 16.44 -2.28
C GLY A 117 -0.28 17.73 -1.46
N ALA A 118 -1.40 18.41 -1.22
CA ALA A 118 -1.44 19.58 -0.36
C ALA A 118 -1.02 19.25 1.08
N VAL A 119 -1.50 18.12 1.64
CA VAL A 119 -1.10 17.65 2.97
C VAL A 119 0.40 17.33 3.03
N ILE A 120 0.94 16.63 2.03
CA ILE A 120 2.38 16.34 1.94
C ILE A 120 3.19 17.63 1.96
N TRP A 121 2.81 18.60 1.15
CA TRP A 121 3.51 19.87 1.04
C TRP A 121 3.47 20.66 2.35
N LEU A 122 2.30 20.76 2.99
CA LEU A 122 2.13 21.46 4.26
C LEU A 122 2.94 20.81 5.38
N VAL A 123 2.90 19.48 5.49
CA VAL A 123 3.64 18.74 6.52
C VAL A 123 5.16 18.88 6.33
N ALA A 124 5.64 18.96 5.08
CA ALA A 124 7.06 19.14 4.78
C ALA A 124 7.56 20.60 4.92
N ASN A 125 6.70 21.61 4.74
CA ASN A 125 7.12 23.02 4.68
C ASN A 125 6.71 23.86 5.89
N ILE A 126 5.76 23.43 6.72
CA ILE A 126 5.43 24.12 7.96
C ILE A 126 6.47 23.77 9.01
N HIS A 127 7.12 24.80 9.56
CA HIS A 127 8.12 24.66 10.62
C HIS A 127 7.51 25.13 11.94
N ILE A 128 7.72 24.35 13.02
CA ILE A 128 7.33 24.72 14.38
C ILE A 128 8.62 24.89 15.19
N GLY A 129 9.18 26.11 15.15
CA GLY A 129 10.53 26.35 15.62
C GLY A 129 11.56 25.86 14.60
N GLU A 130 12.53 25.07 15.06
CA GLU A 130 13.54 24.43 14.21
C GLU A 130 13.01 23.20 13.43
N PRO A 131 12.27 22.23 14.05
CA PRO A 131 11.83 21.05 13.31
C PRO A 131 10.63 21.34 12.39
N THR A 132 10.57 20.58 11.30
CA THR A 132 9.39 20.53 10.43
C THR A 132 8.20 19.84 11.11
N LEU A 133 6.98 20.14 10.66
CA LEU A 133 5.77 19.43 11.11
C LEU A 133 5.88 17.92 10.82
N ALA A 134 6.53 17.55 9.73
CA ALA A 134 6.86 16.17 9.38
C ALA A 134 7.66 15.48 10.50
N GLU A 135 8.77 16.08 10.94
CA GLU A 135 9.60 15.54 12.01
C GLU A 135 8.83 15.37 13.32
N TYR A 136 7.99 16.35 13.67
CA TYR A 136 7.16 16.25 14.88
C TYR A 136 6.24 15.03 14.83
N ILE A 137 5.55 14.82 13.70
CA ILE A 137 4.63 13.68 13.53
C ILE A 137 5.41 12.35 13.45
N ILE A 138 6.57 12.34 12.78
CA ILE A 138 7.43 11.15 12.68
C ILE A 138 7.90 10.72 14.08
N ASN A 139 8.37 11.65 14.90
CA ASN A 139 8.78 11.37 16.27
C ASN A 139 7.62 10.89 17.14
N PHE A 140 6.42 11.45 16.94
CA PHE A 140 5.21 10.98 17.62
C PHE A 140 4.81 9.56 17.21
N LEU A 141 4.94 9.20 15.93
CA LEU A 141 4.64 7.87 15.41
C LEU A 141 5.76 6.85 15.66
N GLN A 142 6.97 7.30 16.00
CA GLN A 142 8.16 6.47 16.16
C GLN A 142 7.98 5.30 17.14
N PRO A 143 7.38 5.47 18.34
CA PRO A 143 7.22 4.36 19.27
C PRO A 143 6.33 3.26 18.71
N LEU A 144 5.23 3.63 18.05
CA LEU A 144 4.32 2.69 17.41
C LEU A 144 5.00 1.98 16.22
N ALA A 145 5.71 2.75 15.40
CA ALA A 145 6.45 2.21 14.26
C ALA A 145 7.49 1.19 14.71
N TRP A 146 8.24 1.52 15.76
CA TRP A 146 9.24 0.62 16.30
C TRP A 146 8.62 -0.69 16.79
N ILE A 147 7.45 -0.68 17.45
CA ILE A 147 6.78 -1.93 17.88
C ILE A 147 6.42 -2.82 16.67
N MET A 148 6.04 -2.23 15.55
CA MET A 148 5.77 -2.93 14.29
C MET A 148 7.04 -3.33 13.51
N GLY A 149 8.24 -2.95 13.99
CA GLY A 149 9.50 -3.10 13.26
C GLY A 149 9.61 -2.20 12.02
N LEU A 150 8.84 -1.12 11.98
CA LEU A 150 8.87 -0.05 10.98
C LEU A 150 9.56 1.21 11.55
N ASN A 151 9.60 2.28 10.76
CA ASN A 151 10.09 3.61 11.15
C ASN A 151 8.94 4.64 11.11
N GLY A 152 8.98 5.71 11.91
CA GLY A 152 7.95 6.75 11.96
C GLY A 152 7.72 7.41 10.60
N VAL A 153 8.78 7.52 9.79
CA VAL A 153 8.72 7.94 8.38
C VAL A 153 7.76 7.06 7.57
N ILE A 154 7.84 5.74 7.74
CA ILE A 154 7.00 4.78 7.01
C ILE A 154 5.54 4.93 7.43
N LEU A 155 5.26 5.04 8.73
CA LEU A 155 3.90 5.20 9.22
C LEU A 155 3.29 6.51 8.73
N LEU A 156 4.03 7.62 8.80
CA LEU A 156 3.56 8.89 8.27
C LEU A 156 3.29 8.81 6.76
N ALA A 157 4.21 8.20 6.01
CA ALA A 157 4.04 7.99 4.57
C ALA A 157 2.76 7.21 4.26
N TYR A 158 2.46 6.14 5.00
CA TYR A 158 1.22 5.36 4.81
C TYR A 158 -0.04 6.12 5.19
N VAL A 159 0.00 6.99 6.21
CA VAL A 159 -1.13 7.84 6.58
C VAL A 159 -1.43 8.84 5.46
N ILE A 160 -0.41 9.43 4.86
CA ILE A 160 -0.60 10.42 3.80
C ILE A 160 -0.89 9.76 2.44
N ALA A 161 -0.35 8.56 2.19
CA ALA A 161 -0.50 7.82 0.95
C ALA A 161 -1.79 6.98 0.87
N ILE A 162 -2.72 7.08 1.82
CA ILE A 162 -4.04 6.42 1.74
C ILE A 162 -4.73 6.65 0.37
N PRO A 163 -4.62 7.82 -0.29
CA PRO A 163 -5.22 8.04 -1.59
C PRO A 163 -4.64 7.18 -2.73
N ALA A 164 -3.35 6.88 -2.70
CA ALA A 164 -2.65 6.13 -3.75
C ALA A 164 -1.47 5.34 -3.16
N ASN A 165 -1.50 4.01 -3.29
CA ASN A 165 -0.45 3.16 -2.70
C ASN A 165 0.87 3.26 -3.47
N GLU A 166 0.81 3.70 -4.73
CA GLU A 166 1.94 3.94 -5.62
C GLU A 166 2.90 5.01 -5.06
N ILE A 167 2.38 5.99 -4.29
CA ILE A 167 3.19 7.11 -3.79
C ILE A 167 3.85 6.83 -2.44
N VAL A 168 3.64 5.65 -1.83
CA VAL A 168 4.21 5.31 -0.52
C VAL A 168 5.72 5.43 -0.54
N ILE A 169 6.41 4.75 -1.47
CA ILE A 169 7.88 4.77 -1.53
C ILE A 169 8.45 6.16 -1.86
N PRO A 170 7.95 6.88 -2.88
CA PRO A 170 8.40 8.26 -3.11
C PRO A 170 8.21 9.17 -1.90
N THR A 171 7.11 9.00 -1.14
CA THR A 171 6.87 9.76 0.10
C THR A 171 7.85 9.37 1.20
N VAL A 172 8.14 8.08 1.37
CA VAL A 172 9.17 7.59 2.31
C VAL A 172 10.53 8.20 1.97
N LEU A 173 10.93 8.19 0.71
CA LEU A 173 12.24 8.73 0.28
C LEU A 173 12.32 10.23 0.54
N MET A 174 11.29 10.98 0.17
CA MET A 174 11.20 12.42 0.40
C MET A 174 11.28 12.75 1.90
N LEU A 175 10.48 12.09 2.73
CA LEU A 175 10.49 12.29 4.18
C LEU A 175 11.83 11.87 4.79
N THR A 176 12.45 10.79 4.30
CA THR A 176 13.76 10.33 4.79
C THR A 176 14.83 11.39 4.50
N VAL A 177 14.89 11.92 3.28
CA VAL A 177 15.84 12.99 2.90
C VAL A 177 15.65 14.23 3.75
N LEU A 178 14.39 14.63 3.98
CA LEU A 178 14.04 15.77 4.83
C LEU A 178 14.54 15.55 6.26
N THR A 179 14.22 14.42 6.88
CA THR A 179 14.60 14.13 8.28
C THR A 179 16.09 13.84 8.49
N ALA A 180 16.76 13.26 7.49
CA ALA A 180 18.18 12.93 7.56
C ALA A 180 19.07 14.12 7.16
N GLY A 181 18.48 15.26 6.77
CA GLY A 181 19.22 16.47 6.36
C GLY A 181 20.07 16.27 5.09
N ILE A 182 19.71 15.31 4.24
CA ILE A 182 20.52 14.98 3.05
C ILE A 182 20.36 16.11 2.02
N SER A 183 21.38 16.95 1.93
CA SER A 183 21.41 18.10 1.02
C SER A 183 21.79 17.67 -0.40
N GLY A 184 21.10 18.17 -1.42
CA GLY A 184 21.46 17.93 -2.84
C GLY A 184 20.80 16.71 -3.48
N VAL A 185 19.85 16.06 -2.82
CA VAL A 185 19.04 14.96 -3.36
C VAL A 185 17.58 15.40 -3.49
N GLY A 186 17.05 15.40 -4.71
CA GLY A 186 15.67 15.82 -5.02
C GLY A 186 15.52 17.30 -5.41
N ALA A 187 14.32 17.69 -5.84
CA ALA A 187 14.01 19.03 -6.35
C ALA A 187 13.53 20.03 -5.28
N GLY A 188 13.48 19.62 -4.00
CA GLY A 188 13.05 20.46 -2.87
C GLY A 188 12.20 19.71 -1.84
N ALA A 189 11.95 20.36 -0.70
CA ALA A 189 11.13 19.81 0.39
C ALA A 189 9.68 19.56 -0.05
N GLY A 190 9.17 18.35 0.19
CA GLY A 190 7.81 17.95 -0.20
C GLY A 190 7.65 17.53 -1.65
N VAL A 191 8.74 17.44 -2.44
CA VAL A 191 8.70 16.96 -3.83
C VAL A 191 9.14 15.50 -3.89
N MET A 192 8.27 14.63 -4.38
CA MET A 192 8.57 13.22 -4.63
C MET A 192 9.57 13.07 -5.79
N PHE A 193 10.48 12.12 -5.67
CA PHE A 193 11.46 11.81 -6.72
C PHE A 193 11.76 10.30 -6.75
N ASP A 194 12.32 9.84 -7.87
CA ASP A 194 12.78 8.46 -8.06
C ASP A 194 14.28 8.48 -8.40
N PRO A 195 15.16 8.13 -7.45
CA PRO A 195 16.61 8.14 -7.66
C PRO A 195 17.14 6.86 -8.33
N GLY A 196 16.27 5.95 -8.79
CA GLY A 196 16.65 4.62 -9.26
C GLY A 196 17.03 3.66 -8.12
N SER A 197 17.29 2.39 -8.44
CA SER A 197 17.46 1.32 -7.43
C SER A 197 18.66 1.53 -6.49
N THR A 198 19.83 1.89 -7.03
CA THR A 198 21.06 2.10 -6.24
C THR A 198 20.97 3.32 -5.32
N GLY A 199 20.44 4.44 -5.84
CA GLY A 199 20.23 5.65 -5.04
C GLY A 199 19.18 5.47 -3.95
N THR A 200 18.11 4.71 -4.26
CA THR A 200 17.06 4.36 -3.30
C THR A 200 17.64 3.59 -2.12
N GLY A 201 18.47 2.56 -2.37
CA GLY A 201 19.04 1.75 -1.30
C GLY A 201 19.89 2.55 -0.30
N GLN A 202 20.70 3.49 -0.79
CA GLN A 202 21.54 4.35 0.05
C GLN A 202 20.71 5.29 0.94
N ILE A 203 19.66 5.91 0.38
CA ILE A 203 18.77 6.80 1.14
C ILE A 203 18.02 6.01 2.21
N LEU A 204 17.49 4.83 1.89
CA LEU A 204 16.78 4.00 2.86
C LEU A 204 17.71 3.52 3.97
N ALA A 205 18.94 3.11 3.65
CA ALA A 205 19.94 2.74 4.64
C ALA A 205 20.30 3.92 5.56
N ALA A 206 20.47 5.13 5.01
CA ALA A 206 20.68 6.35 5.79
C ALA A 206 19.49 6.68 6.70
N GLY A 207 18.26 6.35 6.27
CA GLY A 207 17.04 6.42 7.06
C GLY A 207 16.88 5.32 8.12
N GLY A 208 17.92 4.53 8.39
CA GLY A 208 17.93 3.48 9.40
C GLY A 208 17.18 2.21 9.02
N TRP A 209 16.96 1.96 7.72
CA TRP A 209 16.27 0.75 7.28
C TRP A 209 17.12 -0.49 7.51
N THR A 210 16.49 -1.52 8.07
CA THR A 210 17.07 -2.84 8.26
C THR A 210 16.31 -3.88 7.44
N LEU A 211 16.85 -5.11 7.35
CA LEU A 211 16.11 -6.21 6.74
C LEU A 211 14.76 -6.45 7.43
N LEU A 212 14.69 -6.30 8.75
CA LEU A 212 13.43 -6.40 9.50
C LEU A 212 12.41 -5.38 9.00
N THR A 213 12.84 -4.12 8.84
CA THR A 213 11.99 -3.05 8.33
C THR A 213 11.51 -3.32 6.91
N ALA A 214 12.40 -3.83 6.06
CA ALA A 214 12.04 -4.22 4.69
C ALA A 214 10.97 -5.32 4.67
N VAL A 215 11.16 -6.42 5.41
CA VAL A 215 10.20 -7.52 5.49
C VAL A 215 8.87 -7.05 6.09
N ASN A 216 8.89 -6.28 7.18
CA ASN A 216 7.67 -5.74 7.78
C ASN A 216 6.95 -4.75 6.87
N LEU A 217 7.66 -3.94 6.10
CA LEU A 217 7.04 -3.08 5.10
C LEU A 217 6.37 -3.91 4.00
N MET A 218 7.04 -4.95 3.50
CA MET A 218 6.47 -5.81 2.47
C MET A 218 5.20 -6.51 2.96
N LEU A 219 5.20 -7.01 4.21
CA LEU A 219 4.02 -7.58 4.86
C LEU A 219 2.92 -6.53 5.07
N PHE A 220 3.25 -5.36 5.64
CA PHE A 220 2.29 -4.28 5.85
C PHE A 220 1.68 -3.80 4.54
N SER A 221 2.49 -3.66 3.49
CA SER A 221 2.04 -3.31 2.15
C SER A 221 1.04 -4.32 1.58
N LEU A 222 1.19 -5.62 1.87
CA LEU A 222 0.23 -6.63 1.46
C LEU A 222 -1.12 -6.51 2.19
N ILE A 223 -1.11 -6.20 3.49
CA ILE A 223 -2.28 -6.38 4.36
C ILE A 223 -2.85 -5.08 4.93
N HIS A 224 -2.31 -3.91 4.65
CA HIS A 224 -2.88 -2.62 5.09
C HIS A 224 -4.20 -2.29 4.38
N ASN A 225 -4.81 -1.18 4.79
CA ASN A 225 -6.07 -0.69 4.22
C ASN A 225 -6.00 -0.51 2.68
N PRO A 226 -7.12 -0.70 1.97
CA PRO A 226 -7.20 -0.34 0.56
C PRO A 226 -7.10 1.17 0.35
N CYS A 227 -6.80 1.59 -0.87
CA CYS A 227 -6.72 3.01 -1.21
C CYS A 227 -8.10 3.69 -1.13
N SER A 228 -8.11 5.01 -0.96
CA SER A 228 -9.35 5.79 -0.78
C SER A 228 -10.36 5.59 -1.91
N THR A 229 -9.88 5.41 -3.15
CA THR A 229 -10.72 5.16 -4.33
C THR A 229 -11.45 3.81 -4.24
N THR A 230 -10.77 2.78 -3.73
CA THR A 230 -11.38 1.48 -3.44
C THR A 230 -12.36 1.59 -2.29
N ILE A 231 -12.00 2.23 -1.17
CA ILE A 231 -12.91 2.44 -0.02
C ILE A 231 -14.19 3.15 -0.48
N TYR A 232 -14.06 4.20 -1.28
CA TYR A 232 -15.19 4.95 -1.83
C TYR A 232 -16.04 4.11 -2.80
N THR A 233 -15.42 3.23 -3.58
CA THR A 233 -16.15 2.31 -4.46
C THR A 233 -16.90 1.25 -3.64
N VAL A 234 -16.29 0.68 -2.60
CA VAL A 234 -16.95 -0.23 -1.67
C VAL A 234 -18.17 0.42 -1.04
N TYR A 235 -18.07 1.68 -0.63
CA TYR A 235 -19.23 2.44 -0.13
C TYR A 235 -20.35 2.56 -1.17
N LYS A 236 -20.03 2.90 -2.42
CA LYS A 236 -21.04 2.98 -3.50
C LYS A 236 -21.69 1.64 -3.82
N GLU A 237 -20.91 0.57 -3.80
CA GLU A 237 -21.38 -0.79 -4.16
C GLU A 237 -22.18 -1.46 -3.04
N THR A 238 -21.83 -1.19 -1.78
CA THR A 238 -22.49 -1.81 -0.61
C THR A 238 -23.58 -0.94 0.00
N GLY A 239 -23.55 0.37 -0.20
CA GLY A 239 -24.46 1.33 0.43
C GLY A 239 -24.35 1.39 1.96
N SER A 240 -23.30 0.82 2.56
CA SER A 240 -23.22 0.61 4.02
C SER A 240 -21.88 1.05 4.60
N VAL A 241 -21.93 2.06 5.48
CA VAL A 241 -20.75 2.55 6.22
C VAL A 241 -20.11 1.46 7.06
N LYS A 242 -20.93 0.57 7.65
CA LYS A 242 -20.45 -0.56 8.47
C LYS A 242 -19.50 -1.46 7.66
N TRP A 243 -19.91 -1.85 6.47
CA TRP A 243 -19.13 -2.74 5.62
C TRP A 243 -17.92 -2.05 5.00
N THR A 244 -18.05 -0.76 4.66
CA THR A 244 -16.90 0.06 4.24
C THR A 244 -15.84 0.14 5.34
N ALA A 245 -16.24 0.38 6.59
CA ALA A 245 -15.34 0.45 7.73
C ALA A 245 -14.67 -0.91 8.01
N VAL A 246 -15.42 -2.02 7.92
CA VAL A 246 -14.85 -3.37 8.05
C VAL A 246 -13.81 -3.63 6.96
N THR A 247 -14.09 -3.29 5.70
CA THR A 247 -13.12 -3.47 4.60
C THR A 247 -11.85 -2.63 4.79
N ALA A 248 -11.93 -1.46 5.42
CA ALA A 248 -10.77 -0.62 5.70
C ALA A 248 -9.97 -1.07 6.94
N LEU A 249 -10.67 -1.37 8.03
CA LEU A 249 -10.07 -1.64 9.34
C LEU A 249 -9.60 -3.09 9.51
N LEU A 250 -10.32 -4.07 8.94
CA LEU A 250 -9.95 -5.48 9.10
C LEU A 250 -8.53 -5.76 8.60
N PRO A 251 -8.15 -5.36 7.36
CA PRO A 251 -6.78 -5.56 6.90
C PRO A 251 -5.79 -4.75 7.74
N LEU A 252 -6.10 -3.50 8.06
CA LEU A 252 -5.23 -2.65 8.85
C LEU A 252 -4.87 -3.28 10.20
N VAL A 253 -5.86 -3.79 10.94
CA VAL A 253 -5.65 -4.49 12.22
C VAL A 253 -4.80 -5.75 12.03
N LEU A 254 -5.06 -6.54 10.99
CA LEU A 254 -4.19 -7.68 10.64
C LEU A 254 -2.76 -7.23 10.33
N GLY A 255 -2.59 -6.09 9.69
CA GLY A 255 -1.31 -5.43 9.44
C GLY A 255 -0.53 -5.13 10.69
N PHE A 256 -1.16 -4.46 11.65
CA PHE A 256 -0.56 -4.24 12.96
C PHE A 256 -0.22 -5.57 13.64
N MET A 257 -1.13 -6.53 13.69
CA MET A 257 -0.87 -7.81 14.37
C MET A 257 0.29 -8.59 13.76
N VAL A 258 0.34 -8.74 12.43
CA VAL A 258 1.38 -9.52 11.74
C VAL A 258 2.75 -8.85 11.87
N THR A 259 2.84 -7.54 11.66
CA THR A 259 4.12 -6.82 11.74
C THR A 259 4.67 -6.78 13.16
N ILE A 260 3.82 -6.58 14.17
CA ILE A 260 4.22 -6.64 15.58
C ILE A 260 4.70 -8.05 15.95
N LEU A 261 4.00 -9.09 15.49
CA LEU A 261 4.40 -10.47 15.74
C LEU A 261 5.76 -10.79 15.11
N VAL A 262 5.96 -10.40 13.84
CA VAL A 262 7.24 -10.62 13.14
C VAL A 262 8.37 -9.83 13.80
N ALA A 263 8.15 -8.56 14.15
CA ALA A 263 9.12 -7.75 14.88
C ALA A 263 9.45 -8.31 16.27
N GLY A 264 8.45 -8.82 16.98
CA GLY A 264 8.62 -9.47 18.28
C GLY A 264 9.47 -10.74 18.16
N ILE A 265 9.15 -11.63 17.22
CA ILE A 265 9.92 -12.86 16.99
C ILE A 265 11.36 -12.52 16.59
N TRP A 266 11.56 -11.58 15.68
CA TRP A 266 12.89 -11.16 15.25
C TRP A 266 13.76 -10.70 16.41
N ARG A 267 13.19 -9.94 17.36
CA ARG A 267 13.90 -9.45 18.55
C ARG A 267 14.13 -10.50 19.63
N LEU A 268 13.38 -11.61 19.60
CA LEU A 268 13.56 -12.72 20.54
C LEU A 268 14.59 -13.74 20.03
N VAL A 269 14.69 -13.90 18.71
CA VAL A 269 15.61 -14.83 18.05
C VAL A 269 16.96 -14.18 17.75
N GLY A 270 16.97 -12.87 17.53
CA GLY A 270 18.17 -12.07 17.22
C GLY A 270 18.79 -11.40 18.42
#